data_AF-A0A7C7YLR6-F1
#
_entry.id   AF-A0A7C7YLR6-F1
#
_cell.length_a   1.000
_cell.length_b   1.000
_cell.length_c   1.000
_cell.angle_alpha   90.00
_cell.angle_beta   90.00
_cell.angle_gamma   90.00
#
_symmetry.space_group_name_H-M   'P 1'
#
loop_
_entity.id
_entity.type
_entity.pdbx_description
1 polymer ?
#
loop_
_entity_poly.entity_id
_entity_poly.type
_entity_poly.pdbx_seq_one_letter_code
_entity_poly.pdbx_strand_id
1 'polypeptide(L)'
;MAHHSITQKSFAETKTTGKAWRGRKLLLALAAVLLGVAPAGASPWGGKYFPNVPLVTQDGEEVRFFDDLIEDKVVAINFIYTTCPDTCPLETAQLLKVQSLLGDRLGKDIFFYSITIDPETDTPQVLKEYKDRFGANWTFLSGKKEDIVQLRRKLGLYVEEIQDGSNNHNVSMIIGNQATGRWMRRSPMENPYVLADQLGNWLTDWKSPQHGDDYSNAPQLRNMSSGEQLFRTRCATCHSVNGREAGSALGPDLLGVTDRREMNWLLSWLQAPDRMLAAKDPIAMELYEAYGQVAMPNMRLNRQEAGDLLDYLKSETQRIEGTASVRTPRSMQVKSMQVKSMQVKPMQVKPIQAKPMKAKPAKSMQAKTVTNPVDRTKDVVAVMNAWVREADQHARMNAGYMTLVNVGEQDLRLMKVESDAFDSVEVHEMATVDGLMEMRELENLVIPANDRTRLAPGGKHLMMAGPHKPLRDGQRVELLLTFDTGLTQTVSVQVVAM
;
A
#
# COMPACT_ATOMS: atom_id res chain seq x y z
N MET A 1 57.25 -55.55 13.29
CA MET A 1 57.84 -54.46 14.08
C MET A 1 56.90 -54.16 15.24
N ALA A 2 57.38 -54.43 16.46
CA ALA A 2 56.90 -54.12 17.83
C ALA A 2 55.39 -54.19 18.16
N HIS A 3 54.91 -55.23 18.91
CA HIS A 3 54.78 -55.36 20.39
C HIS A 3 53.61 -54.52 20.96
N HIS A 4 52.58 -55.03 21.68
CA HIS A 4 52.47 -55.97 22.81
C HIS A 4 51.05 -56.62 22.82
N SER A 5 50.82 -57.94 22.97
CA SER A 5 50.79 -58.81 24.19
C SER A 5 49.88 -58.30 25.34
N ILE A 6 49.02 -59.04 26.06
CA ILE A 6 48.75 -60.49 26.27
C ILE A 6 47.51 -60.64 27.20
N THR A 7 46.67 -61.66 26.94
CA THR A 7 45.81 -62.55 27.79
C THR A 7 44.81 -62.12 28.90
N GLN A 8 43.72 -62.89 28.93
CA GLN A 8 42.71 -63.16 29.99
C GLN A 8 43.23 -63.86 31.26
N LYS A 9 42.48 -63.65 32.38
CA LYS A 9 42.08 -64.51 33.54
C LYS A 9 42.09 -63.63 34.81
N SER A 10 41.27 -63.71 35.88
CA SER A 10 40.32 -64.67 36.47
C SER A 10 39.68 -64.03 37.74
N PHE A 11 38.76 -64.76 38.43
CA PHE A 11 38.26 -64.63 39.82
C PHE A 11 37.25 -63.49 40.12
N ALA A 12 36.00 -63.74 40.52
CA ALA A 12 35.41 -64.40 41.71
C ALA A 12 35.16 -63.45 42.90
N GLU A 13 33.88 -63.43 43.31
CA GLU A 13 33.25 -63.08 44.60
C GLU A 13 33.89 -62.02 45.53
N THR A 14 33.08 -61.01 45.87
CA THR A 14 32.97 -60.56 47.27
C THR A 14 31.52 -60.26 47.63
N LYS A 15 30.99 -61.03 48.57
CA LYS A 15 29.75 -60.77 49.31
C LYS A 15 29.95 -59.55 50.22
N THR A 16 28.98 -58.64 50.24
CA THR A 16 28.71 -57.83 51.43
C THR A 16 27.22 -57.91 51.78
N THR A 17 26.99 -58.54 52.91
CA THR A 17 25.73 -58.68 53.62
C THR A 17 25.40 -57.42 54.41
N GLY A 18 24.14 -56.98 54.32
CA GLY A 18 23.35 -56.49 55.46
C GLY A 18 23.55 -55.05 55.95
N LYS A 19 22.51 -54.23 55.80
CA LYS A 19 21.77 -53.68 56.95
C LYS A 19 20.47 -53.00 56.53
N ALA A 20 19.43 -53.30 57.31
CA ALA A 20 18.07 -52.82 57.19
C ALA A 20 17.92 -51.33 57.50
N TRP A 21 16.99 -50.64 56.83
CA TRP A 21 16.10 -49.70 57.53
C TRP A 21 14.83 -49.34 56.73
N ARG A 22 13.70 -49.84 57.24
CA ARG A 22 12.37 -49.20 57.35
C ARG A 22 12.03 -48.04 56.40
N GLY A 23 11.12 -48.35 55.48
CA GLY A 23 9.83 -47.67 55.32
C GLY A 23 9.79 -46.15 55.34
N ARG A 24 9.69 -45.55 54.15
CA ARG A 24 9.02 -44.27 53.97
C ARG A 24 8.16 -44.34 52.70
N LYS A 25 6.84 -44.36 52.92
CA LYS A 25 5.84 -44.19 51.87
C LYS A 25 6.08 -42.83 51.19
N LEU A 26 6.47 -42.83 49.92
CA LEU A 26 6.46 -41.61 49.12
C LEU A 26 5.07 -41.49 48.47
N LEU A 27 4.32 -40.51 48.94
CA LEU A 27 3.08 -40.03 48.33
C LEU A 27 3.38 -39.55 46.91
N LEU A 28 2.74 -40.16 45.92
CA LEU A 28 2.58 -39.61 44.57
C LEU A 28 1.66 -38.38 44.68
N ALA A 29 2.25 -37.20 44.84
CA ALA A 29 1.55 -35.95 44.60
C ALA A 29 1.49 -35.74 43.08
N LEU A 30 0.29 -35.97 42.51
CA LEU A 30 -0.04 -35.52 41.17
C LEU A 30 -0.04 -33.97 41.17
N ALA A 31 1.10 -33.38 40.81
CA ALA A 31 1.13 -31.97 40.45
C ALA A 31 0.50 -31.85 39.05
N ALA A 32 -0.83 -31.67 39.02
CA ALA A 32 -1.51 -31.13 37.86
C ALA A 32 -1.02 -29.68 37.68
N VAL A 33 0.05 -29.51 36.91
CA VAL A 33 0.44 -28.22 36.36
C VAL A 33 -0.69 -27.84 35.40
N LEU A 34 -1.65 -27.07 35.90
CA LEU A 34 -2.53 -26.24 35.10
C LEU A 34 -1.63 -25.23 34.39
N LEU A 35 -1.04 -25.64 33.26
CA LEU A 35 -0.69 -24.71 32.20
C LEU A 35 -2.00 -24.04 31.82
N GLY A 36 -2.23 -22.85 32.38
CA GLY A 36 -3.23 -21.93 31.88
C GLY A 36 -2.88 -21.66 30.42
N VAL A 37 -3.50 -22.44 29.52
CA VAL A 37 -3.62 -22.06 28.12
C VAL A 37 -4.45 -20.80 28.15
N ALA A 38 -3.79 -19.65 28.14
CA ALA A 38 -4.45 -18.40 27.83
C ALA A 38 -5.22 -18.63 26.52
N PRO A 39 -6.50 -18.22 26.43
CA PRO A 39 -7.25 -18.41 25.20
C PRO A 39 -6.47 -17.71 24.08
N ALA A 40 -6.05 -18.50 23.08
CA ALA A 40 -5.57 -17.99 21.81
C ALA A 40 -6.74 -17.25 21.16
N GLY A 41 -6.88 -15.96 21.47
CA GLY A 41 -8.03 -15.16 21.06
C GLY A 41 -8.24 -13.86 21.81
N ALA A 42 -7.55 -13.60 22.94
CA ALA A 42 -7.61 -12.29 23.58
C ALA A 42 -6.55 -11.35 22.98
N SER A 43 -7.00 -10.25 22.39
CA SER A 43 -6.13 -9.19 21.88
C SER A 43 -5.19 -8.66 22.96
N PRO A 44 -3.89 -8.47 22.67
CA PRO A 44 -2.99 -7.78 23.58
C PRO A 44 -3.27 -6.27 23.65
N TRP A 45 -4.10 -5.73 22.74
CA TRP A 45 -4.39 -4.30 22.62
C TRP A 45 -5.83 -4.00 23.05
N GLY A 46 -6.05 -3.80 24.35
CA GLY A 46 -7.34 -3.41 24.93
C GLY A 46 -7.40 -1.94 25.35
N GLY A 47 -8.46 -1.55 26.08
CA GLY A 47 -8.69 -0.17 26.54
C GLY A 47 -7.61 0.40 27.48
N LYS A 48 -6.66 -0.44 27.93
CA LYS A 48 -5.46 0.02 28.65
C LYS A 48 -4.38 0.58 27.73
N TYR A 49 -4.37 0.17 26.46
CA TYR A 49 -3.38 0.59 25.47
C TYR A 49 -3.88 1.78 24.66
N PHE A 50 -5.05 1.63 24.02
CA PHE A 50 -5.67 2.68 23.23
C PHE A 50 -6.39 3.67 24.14
N PRO A 51 -6.19 4.99 23.93
CA PRO A 51 -6.82 5.99 24.78
C PRO A 51 -8.31 6.10 24.43
N ASN A 52 -9.17 6.21 25.44
CA ASN A 52 -10.62 6.28 25.26
C ASN A 52 -11.14 7.73 25.27
N VAL A 53 -10.51 8.56 24.44
CA VAL A 53 -10.82 10.00 24.37
C VAL A 53 -12.20 10.25 23.77
N PRO A 54 -12.91 11.31 24.21
CA PRO A 54 -14.16 11.73 23.57
C PRO A 54 -13.87 12.37 22.21
N LEU A 55 -14.67 12.02 21.21
CA LEU A 55 -14.69 12.61 19.87
C LEU A 55 -16.12 12.98 19.51
N VAL A 56 -16.29 13.79 18.47
CA VAL A 56 -17.59 14.20 17.95
C VAL A 56 -17.66 13.84 16.47
N THR A 57 -18.73 13.16 16.06
CA THR A 57 -18.94 12.79 14.65
C THR A 57 -19.39 14.00 13.82
N GLN A 58 -19.39 13.86 12.49
CA GLN A 58 -19.93 14.87 11.58
C GLN A 58 -21.41 15.21 11.81
N ASP A 59 -22.15 14.33 12.49
CA ASP A 59 -23.55 14.52 12.82
C ASP A 59 -23.76 15.13 14.22
N GLY A 60 -22.67 15.48 14.91
CA GLY A 60 -22.69 16.09 16.24
C GLY A 60 -22.84 15.10 17.40
N GLU A 61 -22.72 13.80 17.14
CA GLU A 61 -22.83 12.77 18.17
C GLU A 61 -21.50 12.62 18.92
N GLU A 62 -21.55 12.59 20.25
CA GLU A 62 -20.39 12.30 21.09
C GLU A 62 -20.12 10.79 21.12
N VAL A 63 -18.87 10.40 20.87
CA VAL A 63 -18.42 9.01 20.86
C VAL A 63 -17.10 8.86 21.60
N ARG A 64 -16.81 7.66 22.08
CA ARG A 64 -15.59 7.27 22.79
C ARG A 64 -14.71 6.44 21.88
N PHE A 65 -13.44 6.86 21.71
CA PHE A 65 -12.56 6.25 20.71
C PHE A 65 -12.40 4.73 20.87
N PHE A 66 -12.21 4.23 22.10
CA PHE A 66 -12.06 2.79 22.30
C PHE A 66 -13.40 2.08 22.19
N ASP A 67 -14.32 2.42 23.10
CA ASP A 67 -15.59 1.68 23.29
C ASP A 67 -16.47 1.73 22.04
N ASP A 68 -16.62 2.90 21.43
CA ASP A 68 -17.57 3.09 20.34
C ASP A 68 -16.95 2.87 18.96
N LEU A 69 -15.65 3.12 18.77
CA LEU A 69 -15.07 3.12 17.42
C LEU A 69 -14.26 1.86 17.10
N ILE A 70 -13.50 1.30 18.04
CA ILE A 70 -12.53 0.24 17.70
C ILE A 70 -12.72 -1.08 18.44
N GLU A 71 -13.39 -1.11 19.60
CA GLU A 71 -13.66 -2.37 20.31
C GLU A 71 -14.46 -3.33 19.41
N ASP A 72 -13.97 -4.57 19.30
CA ASP A 72 -14.58 -5.64 18.48
C ASP A 72 -14.84 -5.30 17.00
N LYS A 73 -14.18 -4.27 16.46
CA LYS A 73 -14.37 -3.80 15.07
C LYS A 73 -13.13 -3.99 14.21
N VAL A 74 -13.37 -4.19 12.91
CA VAL A 74 -12.35 -3.99 11.86
C VAL A 74 -12.42 -2.54 11.41
N VAL A 75 -11.31 -1.82 11.53
CA VAL A 75 -11.28 -0.38 11.33
C VAL A 75 -10.17 0.05 10.36
N ALA A 76 -10.43 1.11 9.59
CA ALA A 76 -9.41 1.89 8.90
C ALA A 76 -9.48 3.33 9.40
N ILE A 77 -8.35 3.87 9.87
CA ILE A 77 -8.28 5.20 10.51
C ILE A 77 -7.22 6.04 9.81
N ASN A 78 -7.64 7.13 9.16
CA ASN A 78 -6.74 8.16 8.64
C ASN A 78 -6.97 9.50 9.34
N PHE A 79 -5.99 10.38 9.22
CA PHE A 79 -6.02 11.74 9.77
C PHE A 79 -5.99 12.74 8.62
N ILE A 80 -6.94 13.66 8.59
CA ILE A 80 -7.15 14.61 7.48
C ILE A 80 -7.29 16.05 8.01
N TYR A 81 -7.40 17.02 7.12
CA TYR A 81 -8.02 18.32 7.41
C TYR A 81 -8.65 18.85 6.14
N THR A 82 -9.82 19.49 6.23
CA THR A 82 -10.65 19.75 5.04
C THR A 82 -10.09 20.84 4.11
N THR A 83 -9.19 21.68 4.62
CA THR A 83 -8.51 22.75 3.87
C THR A 83 -7.21 22.29 3.19
N CYS A 84 -6.89 20.99 3.24
CA CYS A 84 -5.72 20.43 2.55
C CYS A 84 -5.90 20.56 1.02
N PRO A 85 -4.97 21.21 0.30
CA PRO A 85 -5.17 21.54 -1.11
C PRO A 85 -5.15 20.32 -2.04
N ASP A 86 -4.32 19.32 -1.73
CA ASP A 86 -3.99 18.25 -2.69
C ASP A 86 -4.23 16.84 -2.11
N THR A 87 -3.59 16.52 -0.98
CA THR A 87 -3.46 15.13 -0.52
C THR A 87 -4.75 14.56 0.07
N CYS A 88 -5.43 15.27 0.99
CA CYS A 88 -6.62 14.74 1.64
C CYS A 88 -7.78 14.45 0.65
N PRO A 89 -8.06 15.32 -0.34
CA PRO A 89 -9.00 15.00 -1.42
C PRO A 89 -8.65 13.69 -2.14
N LEU A 90 -7.38 13.49 -2.46
CA LEU A 90 -6.90 12.31 -3.16
C LEU A 90 -7.05 11.03 -2.31
N GLU A 91 -6.69 11.09 -1.03
CA GLU A 91 -6.91 10.00 -0.07
C GLU A 91 -8.38 9.61 0.03
N THR A 92 -9.25 10.61 0.18
CA THR A 92 -10.70 10.40 0.29
C THR A 92 -11.23 9.66 -0.95
N ALA A 93 -10.80 10.07 -2.14
CA ALA A 93 -11.22 9.44 -3.38
C ALA A 93 -10.69 8.02 -3.59
N GLN A 94 -9.48 7.70 -3.10
CA GLN A 94 -9.04 6.30 -3.11
C GLN A 94 -9.87 5.44 -2.17
N LEU A 95 -10.19 5.93 -0.98
CA LEU A 95 -11.02 5.20 -0.03
C LEU A 95 -12.45 4.98 -0.54
N LEU A 96 -13.00 5.87 -1.39
CA LEU A 96 -14.29 5.62 -2.07
C LEU A 96 -14.27 4.37 -2.96
N LYS A 97 -13.12 4.04 -3.56
CA LYS A 97 -13.00 2.80 -4.35
C LYS A 97 -12.98 1.58 -3.45
N VAL A 98 -12.29 1.68 -2.30
CA VAL A 98 -12.30 0.61 -1.30
C VAL A 98 -13.72 0.42 -0.76
N GLN A 99 -14.43 1.51 -0.45
CA GLN A 99 -15.86 1.50 -0.12
C GLN A 99 -16.68 0.76 -1.18
N SER A 100 -16.45 1.05 -2.47
CA SER A 100 -17.16 0.39 -3.57
C SER A 100 -16.86 -1.12 -3.65
N LEU A 101 -15.62 -1.54 -3.36
CA LEU A 101 -15.21 -2.94 -3.34
C LEU A 101 -15.75 -3.70 -2.12
N LEU A 102 -15.81 -3.04 -0.96
CA LEU A 102 -16.36 -3.62 0.27
C LEU A 102 -17.89 -3.68 0.24
N GLY A 103 -18.54 -2.78 -0.49
CA GLY A 103 -19.99 -2.68 -0.62
C GLY A 103 -20.66 -2.64 0.75
N ASP A 104 -21.63 -3.54 0.94
CA ASP A 104 -22.45 -3.66 2.14
C ASP A 104 -21.70 -3.99 3.44
N ARG A 105 -20.43 -4.37 3.37
CA ARG A 105 -19.59 -4.65 4.55
C ARG A 105 -19.21 -3.36 5.29
N LEU A 106 -19.07 -2.25 4.55
CA LEU A 106 -18.74 -0.95 5.14
C LEU A 106 -19.92 -0.46 6.00
N GLY A 107 -19.65 -0.14 7.25
CA GLY A 107 -20.64 0.28 8.25
C GLY A 107 -21.36 -0.87 8.96
N LYS A 108 -21.13 -2.13 8.59
CA LYS A 108 -21.69 -3.31 9.28
C LYS A 108 -20.64 -4.02 10.12
N ASP A 109 -19.54 -4.41 9.50
CA ASP A 109 -18.45 -5.14 10.15
C ASP A 109 -17.06 -4.57 9.85
N ILE A 110 -16.96 -3.67 8.86
CA ILE A 110 -15.77 -2.87 8.57
C ILE A 110 -16.13 -1.40 8.68
N PHE A 111 -15.32 -0.61 9.39
CA PHE A 111 -15.62 0.79 9.70
C PHE A 111 -14.46 1.70 9.32
N PHE A 112 -14.74 2.78 8.58
CA PHE A 112 -13.73 3.77 8.26
C PHE A 112 -13.93 5.03 9.10
N TYR A 113 -12.83 5.62 9.54
CA TYR A 113 -12.80 6.81 10.36
C TYR A 113 -11.78 7.81 9.80
N SER A 114 -12.25 8.99 9.42
CA SER A 114 -11.39 10.12 9.05
C SER A 114 -11.43 11.15 10.17
N ILE A 115 -10.31 11.31 10.88
CA ILE A 115 -10.22 12.19 12.06
C ILE A 115 -9.49 13.48 11.68
N THR A 116 -10.08 14.65 11.91
CA THR A 116 -9.41 15.91 11.59
C THR A 116 -8.20 16.16 12.51
N ILE A 117 -7.14 16.77 11.97
CA ILE A 117 -6.02 17.33 12.74
C ILE A 117 -6.17 18.83 13.00
N ASP A 118 -7.15 19.48 12.38
CA ASP A 118 -7.46 20.91 12.51
C ASP A 118 -8.89 21.12 13.04
N PRO A 119 -9.16 20.77 14.32
CA PRO A 119 -10.50 20.85 14.88
C PRO A 119 -11.02 22.28 15.07
N GLU A 120 -10.16 23.31 14.95
CA GLU A 120 -10.57 24.72 15.03
C GLU A 120 -11.30 25.15 13.75
N THR A 121 -10.85 24.66 12.59
CA THR A 121 -11.48 24.90 11.28
C THR A 121 -12.54 23.85 10.96
N ASP A 122 -12.24 22.58 11.22
CA ASP A 122 -13.05 21.42 10.84
C ASP A 122 -14.12 21.10 11.89
N THR A 123 -15.13 21.96 11.96
CA THR A 123 -16.34 21.72 12.76
C THR A 123 -17.11 20.48 12.23
N PRO A 124 -17.99 19.85 13.04
CA PRO A 124 -18.83 18.74 12.57
C PRO A 124 -19.57 19.03 11.26
N GLN A 125 -20.10 20.24 11.12
CA GLN A 125 -20.80 20.69 9.93
C GLN A 125 -19.87 20.75 8.69
N VAL A 126 -18.66 21.28 8.83
CA VAL A 126 -17.65 21.34 7.75
C VAL A 126 -17.23 19.93 7.34
N LEU A 127 -17.03 19.03 8.31
CA LEU A 127 -16.73 17.62 8.05
C LEU A 127 -17.86 16.91 7.32
N LYS A 128 -19.12 17.22 7.66
CA LYS A 128 -20.30 16.68 6.97
C LYS A 128 -20.36 17.13 5.53
N GLU A 129 -20.15 18.42 5.28
CA GLU A 129 -20.11 18.97 3.91
C GLU A 129 -18.97 18.38 3.09
N TYR A 130 -17.79 18.20 3.69
CA TYR A 130 -16.68 17.51 3.05
C TYR A 130 -17.05 16.06 2.72
N LYS A 131 -17.55 15.28 3.68
CA LYS A 131 -18.01 13.90 3.48
C LYS A 131 -19.02 13.81 2.33
N ASP A 132 -20.03 14.67 2.32
CA ASP A 132 -21.11 14.67 1.35
C ASP A 132 -20.61 15.03 -0.06
N ARG A 133 -19.67 15.99 -0.17
CA ARG A 133 -19.04 16.36 -1.45
C ARG A 133 -18.38 15.18 -2.15
N PHE A 134 -17.75 14.29 -1.39
CA PHE A 134 -17.09 13.09 -1.93
C PHE A 134 -18.01 11.87 -1.99
N GLY A 135 -19.24 11.92 -1.46
CA GLY A 135 -20.11 10.74 -1.35
C GLY A 135 -19.52 9.64 -0.46
N ALA A 136 -18.76 10.03 0.56
CA ALA A 136 -18.17 9.12 1.52
C ALA A 136 -19.24 8.60 2.49
N ASN A 137 -19.36 7.28 2.64
CA ASN A 137 -20.37 6.65 3.51
C ASN A 137 -19.80 6.22 4.87
N TRP A 138 -18.67 6.80 5.28
CA TRP A 138 -18.04 6.52 6.56
C TRP A 138 -18.04 7.73 7.50
N THR A 139 -17.54 7.53 8.72
CA THR A 139 -17.64 8.52 9.80
C THR A 139 -16.43 9.45 9.79
N PHE A 140 -16.70 10.74 9.89
CA PHE A 140 -15.71 11.79 10.04
C PHE A 140 -15.79 12.33 11.46
N LEU A 141 -14.64 12.54 12.10
CA LEU A 141 -14.60 12.89 13.53
C LEU A 141 -13.73 14.11 13.78
N SER A 142 -14.17 14.91 14.75
CA SER A 142 -13.42 16.00 15.37
C SER A 142 -13.30 15.78 16.87
N GLY A 143 -12.54 16.62 17.55
CA GLY A 143 -12.27 16.50 18.98
C GLY A 143 -11.31 17.56 19.48
N LYS A 144 -10.87 17.43 20.73
CA LYS A 144 -9.86 18.35 21.27
C LYS A 144 -8.50 18.07 20.62
N LYS A 145 -7.75 19.13 20.35
CA LYS A 145 -6.44 19.05 19.68
C LYS A 145 -5.47 18.12 20.42
N GLU A 146 -5.47 18.17 21.75
CA GLU A 146 -4.61 17.34 22.60
C GLU A 146 -4.98 15.86 22.51
N ASP A 147 -6.28 15.55 22.47
CA ASP A 147 -6.81 14.20 22.34
C ASP A 147 -6.46 13.60 20.96
N ILE A 148 -6.59 14.40 19.89
CA ILE A 148 -6.19 14.02 18.53
C ILE A 148 -4.67 13.74 18.46
N VAL A 149 -3.83 14.60 19.06
CA VAL A 149 -2.39 14.38 19.11
C VAL A 149 -2.05 13.11 19.88
N GLN A 150 -2.72 12.86 21.01
CA GLN A 150 -2.54 11.63 21.80
C GLN A 150 -2.91 10.39 20.98
N LEU A 151 -4.03 10.43 20.25
CA LEU A 151 -4.44 9.34 19.35
C LEU A 151 -3.40 9.07 18.27
N ARG A 152 -2.94 10.12 17.57
CA ARG A 152 -1.91 9.99 16.53
C ARG A 152 -0.64 9.33 17.08
N ARG A 153 -0.20 9.72 18.28
CA ARG A 153 0.97 9.11 18.94
C ARG A 153 0.74 7.63 19.24
N LYS A 154 -0.41 7.28 19.82
CA LYS A 154 -0.75 5.90 20.18
C LYS A 154 -0.97 4.98 18.99
N LEU A 155 -1.46 5.50 17.88
CA LEU A 155 -1.61 4.77 16.62
C LEU A 155 -0.30 4.72 15.80
N GLY A 156 0.79 5.32 16.29
CA GLY A 156 2.08 5.36 15.58
C GLY A 156 2.06 6.23 14.32
N LEU A 157 1.09 7.14 14.20
CA LEU A 157 0.89 8.03 13.05
C LEU A 157 1.40 9.46 13.30
N TYR A 158 2.02 9.71 14.46
CA TYR A 158 2.64 10.98 14.81
C TYR A 158 4.12 11.01 14.39
N VAL A 159 4.56 12.09 13.72
CA VAL A 159 5.96 12.32 13.34
C VAL A 159 6.34 13.70 13.86
N GLU A 160 7.30 13.76 14.78
CA GLU A 160 7.70 15.01 15.46
C GLU A 160 8.34 16.02 14.49
N GLU A 161 9.12 15.57 13.50
CA GLU A 161 9.86 16.45 12.59
C GLU A 161 8.99 17.15 11.53
N ILE A 162 7.69 16.83 11.44
CA ILE A 162 6.76 17.37 10.44
C ILE A 162 5.75 18.36 11.10
N GLN A 163 5.85 18.61 12.40
CA GLN A 163 4.96 19.53 13.12
C GLN A 163 5.61 20.92 13.27
N ASP A 164 5.96 21.56 12.15
CA ASP A 164 6.58 22.89 12.10
C ASP A 164 5.57 24.06 11.98
N GLY A 165 4.27 23.75 12.10
CA GLY A 165 3.18 24.71 11.88
C GLY A 165 2.71 24.76 10.43
N SER A 166 3.39 24.10 9.49
CA SER A 166 2.79 23.70 8.23
C SER A 166 1.95 22.46 8.48
N ASN A 167 0.72 22.39 7.95
CA ASN A 167 -0.13 21.21 8.04
C ASN A 167 0.39 20.04 7.16
N ASN A 168 1.70 19.91 7.03
CA ASN A 168 2.34 18.75 6.45
C ASN A 168 2.07 17.54 7.35
N HIS A 169 1.48 16.50 6.76
CA HIS A 169 1.20 15.26 7.45
C HIS A 169 1.80 14.10 6.66
N ASN A 170 2.08 13.02 7.39
CA ASN A 170 2.41 11.75 6.78
C ASN A 170 1.13 11.15 6.18
N VAL A 171 1.16 10.76 4.89
CA VAL A 171 0.09 10.07 4.15
C VAL A 171 0.02 8.60 4.60
N SER A 172 -0.23 8.41 5.89
CA SER A 172 -0.28 7.11 6.55
C SER A 172 -1.61 6.92 7.25
N MET A 173 -2.19 5.76 7.02
CA MET A 173 -3.40 5.24 7.67
C MET A 173 -3.01 4.07 8.54
N ILE A 174 -3.85 3.73 9.51
CA ILE A 174 -3.75 2.45 10.21
C ILE A 174 -5.02 1.64 9.94
N ILE A 175 -4.83 0.35 9.66
CA ILE A 175 -5.93 -0.62 9.66
C ILE A 175 -5.76 -1.56 10.84
N GLY A 176 -6.85 -2.03 11.42
CA GLY A 176 -6.76 -2.97 12.52
C GLY A 176 -8.04 -3.70 12.83
N ASN A 177 -7.88 -4.77 13.59
CA ASN A 177 -8.96 -5.51 14.21
C ASN A 177 -8.61 -5.65 15.68
N GLN A 178 -9.39 -4.99 16.54
CA GLN A 178 -9.12 -4.99 17.96
C GLN A 178 -9.25 -6.41 18.52
N ALA A 179 -10.28 -7.18 18.16
CA ALA A 179 -10.52 -8.53 18.68
C ALA A 179 -9.36 -9.50 18.36
N THR A 180 -8.80 -9.46 17.15
CA THR A 180 -7.66 -10.31 16.77
C THR A 180 -6.31 -9.72 17.20
N GLY A 181 -6.28 -8.45 17.62
CA GLY A 181 -5.07 -7.71 17.95
C GLY A 181 -4.16 -7.43 16.75
N ARG A 182 -4.68 -7.50 15.53
CA ARG A 182 -3.90 -7.27 14.30
C ARG A 182 -4.01 -5.80 13.94
N TRP A 183 -2.88 -5.12 13.81
CA TRP A 183 -2.79 -3.71 13.44
C TRP A 183 -1.66 -3.52 12.43
N MET A 184 -1.90 -2.69 11.41
CA MET A 184 -0.92 -2.46 10.35
C MET A 184 -1.01 -1.03 9.84
N ARG A 185 0.15 -0.38 9.72
CA ARG A 185 0.27 0.90 9.00
C ARG A 185 0.13 0.65 7.50
N ARG A 186 -0.75 1.41 6.85
CA ARG A 186 -0.98 1.39 5.40
C ARG A 186 -0.88 2.79 4.84
N SER A 187 -0.94 2.91 3.52
CA SER A 187 -1.18 4.18 2.86
C SER A 187 -2.60 4.19 2.28
N PRO A 188 -3.37 5.28 2.42
CA PRO A 188 -4.61 5.48 1.67
C PRO A 188 -4.40 5.41 0.15
N MET A 189 -3.17 5.64 -0.33
CA MET A 189 -2.79 5.57 -1.75
C MET A 189 -2.52 4.17 -2.27
N GLU A 190 -2.69 3.16 -1.44
CA GLU A 190 -2.48 1.79 -1.85
C GLU A 190 -3.50 1.31 -2.90
N ASN A 191 -3.14 0.23 -3.61
CA ASN A 191 -4.07 -0.46 -4.49
C ASN A 191 -5.37 -0.83 -3.73
N PRO A 192 -6.54 -0.36 -4.18
CA PRO A 192 -7.79 -0.51 -3.44
C PRO A 192 -8.24 -1.97 -3.29
N TYR A 193 -7.87 -2.85 -4.22
CA TYR A 193 -8.15 -4.29 -4.12
C TYR A 193 -7.37 -4.95 -2.99
N VAL A 194 -6.09 -4.59 -2.83
CA VAL A 194 -5.24 -5.11 -1.75
C VAL A 194 -5.76 -4.63 -0.41
N LEU A 195 -6.11 -3.35 -0.32
CA LEU A 195 -6.65 -2.78 0.91
C LEU A 195 -8.02 -3.38 1.28
N ALA A 196 -8.92 -3.54 0.30
CA ALA A 196 -10.21 -4.20 0.51
C ALA A 196 -10.06 -5.67 0.96
N ASP A 197 -9.14 -6.42 0.35
CA ASP A 197 -8.85 -7.81 0.75
C ASP A 197 -8.31 -7.88 2.18
N GLN A 198 -7.42 -6.97 2.56
CA GLN A 198 -6.87 -6.95 3.91
C GLN A 198 -7.91 -6.65 4.97
N LEU A 199 -8.80 -5.68 4.70
CA LEU A 199 -9.90 -5.32 5.58
C LEU A 199 -10.94 -6.45 5.65
N GLY A 200 -11.32 -7.03 4.52
CA GLY A 200 -12.37 -8.05 4.44
C GLY A 200 -11.94 -9.45 4.91
N ASN A 201 -10.67 -9.81 4.70
CA ASN A 201 -10.18 -11.18 4.85
C ASN A 201 -8.99 -11.29 5.81
N TRP A 202 -7.90 -10.55 5.58
CA TRP A 202 -6.67 -10.76 6.36
C TRP A 202 -6.83 -10.39 7.84
N LEU A 203 -7.50 -9.27 8.13
CA LEU A 203 -7.75 -8.82 9.50
C LEU A 203 -8.74 -9.72 10.26
N THR A 204 -9.42 -10.65 9.59
CA THR A 204 -10.42 -11.55 10.19
C THR A 204 -9.98 -13.01 10.19
N ASP A 205 -8.67 -13.30 10.14
CA ASP A 205 -8.10 -14.65 10.00
C ASP A 205 -8.63 -15.41 8.76
N TRP A 206 -9.05 -14.71 7.71
CA TRP A 206 -9.72 -15.30 6.54
C TRP A 206 -11.00 -16.08 6.90
N LYS A 207 -11.63 -15.75 8.04
CA LYS A 207 -12.88 -16.39 8.50
C LYS A 207 -14.12 -15.89 7.76
N SER A 208 -14.03 -14.79 6.99
CA SER A 208 -15.05 -14.45 6.00
C SER A 208 -15.20 -15.61 5.01
N PRO A 209 -16.42 -16.02 4.62
CA PRO A 209 -16.60 -17.06 3.62
C PRO A 209 -15.88 -16.65 2.33
N GLN A 210 -14.80 -17.36 1.98
CA GLN A 210 -14.24 -17.23 0.64
C GLN A 210 -15.30 -17.73 -0.33
N HIS A 211 -15.81 -16.84 -1.18
CA HIS A 211 -16.50 -17.27 -2.38
C HIS A 211 -15.44 -17.98 -3.22
N GLY A 212 -15.57 -19.31 -3.33
CA GLY A 212 -14.69 -20.14 -4.14
C GLY A 212 -14.94 -19.82 -5.61
N ASP A 213 -14.34 -18.74 -6.10
CA ASP A 213 -14.37 -18.40 -7.50
C ASP A 213 -13.53 -19.42 -8.26
N ASP A 214 -14.13 -20.01 -9.30
CA ASP A 214 -13.46 -20.92 -10.21
C ASP A 214 -12.53 -20.13 -11.14
N TYR A 215 -11.23 -20.44 -11.07
CA TYR A 215 -10.20 -19.82 -11.93
C TYR A 215 -10.34 -20.17 -13.41
N SER A 216 -11.29 -21.04 -13.80
CA SER A 216 -11.60 -21.32 -15.21
C SER A 216 -11.97 -20.07 -16.02
N ASN A 217 -12.45 -19.02 -15.36
CA ASN A 217 -12.78 -17.73 -15.97
C ASN A 217 -11.78 -16.61 -15.64
N ALA A 218 -10.61 -16.93 -15.07
CA ALA A 218 -9.61 -15.93 -14.74
C ALA A 218 -9.12 -15.25 -16.04
N PRO A 219 -9.15 -13.90 -16.12
CA PRO A 219 -8.69 -13.20 -17.31
C PRO A 219 -7.19 -13.45 -17.53
N GLN A 220 -6.79 -13.66 -18.79
CA GLN A 220 -5.37 -13.73 -19.13
C GLN A 220 -4.70 -12.40 -18.81
N LEU A 221 -3.57 -12.47 -18.11
CA LEU A 221 -2.73 -11.30 -17.84
C LEU A 221 -2.14 -10.82 -19.17
N ARG A 222 -2.52 -9.60 -19.59
CA ARG A 222 -1.96 -8.95 -20.77
C ARG A 222 -0.69 -8.18 -20.43
N ASN A 223 0.21 -8.05 -21.41
CA ASN A 223 1.30 -7.10 -21.31
C ASN A 223 0.71 -5.69 -21.30
N MET A 224 0.97 -4.94 -20.21
CA MET A 224 0.50 -3.57 -20.06
C MET A 224 1.27 -2.65 -21.00
N SER A 225 0.56 -1.76 -21.69
CA SER A 225 1.20 -0.68 -22.45
C SER A 225 1.74 0.40 -21.51
N SER A 226 2.67 1.24 -21.99
CA SER A 226 3.14 2.40 -21.24
C SER A 226 1.98 3.32 -20.82
N GLY A 227 1.01 3.54 -21.71
CA GLY A 227 -0.21 4.29 -21.43
C GLY A 227 -1.09 3.65 -20.34
N GLU A 228 -1.23 2.32 -20.34
CA GLU A 228 -1.95 1.59 -19.29
C GLU A 228 -1.26 1.75 -17.94
N GLN A 229 0.07 1.67 -17.91
CA GLN A 229 0.84 1.88 -16.68
C GLN A 229 0.69 3.31 -16.16
N LEU A 230 0.78 4.30 -17.03
CA LEU A 230 0.54 5.71 -16.68
C LEU A 230 -0.87 5.91 -16.12
N PHE A 231 -1.90 5.40 -16.81
CA PHE A 231 -3.27 5.49 -16.32
C PHE A 231 -3.41 4.89 -14.92
N ARG A 232 -2.95 3.65 -14.73
CA ARG A 232 -3.08 2.92 -13.45
C ARG A 232 -2.37 3.61 -12.29
N THR A 233 -1.25 4.30 -12.56
CA THR A 233 -0.41 4.90 -11.52
C THR A 233 -0.72 6.38 -11.26
N ARG A 234 -1.24 7.10 -12.26
CA ARG A 234 -1.43 8.56 -12.20
C ARG A 234 -2.88 9.01 -12.34
N CYS A 235 -3.70 8.30 -13.09
CA CYS A 235 -5.04 8.77 -13.49
C CYS A 235 -6.17 8.00 -12.81
N ALA A 236 -5.96 6.71 -12.56
CA ALA A 236 -6.99 5.80 -12.09
C ALA A 236 -7.56 6.22 -10.73
N THR A 237 -6.84 7.03 -9.93
CA THR A 237 -7.35 7.62 -8.68
C THR A 237 -8.65 8.38 -8.88
N CYS A 238 -8.70 9.24 -9.90
CA CYS A 238 -9.81 10.16 -10.12
C CYS A 238 -10.71 9.71 -11.28
N HIS A 239 -10.16 8.96 -12.23
CA HIS A 239 -10.86 8.57 -13.46
C HIS A 239 -11.11 7.06 -13.53
N SER A 240 -12.26 6.70 -14.06
CA SER A 240 -12.55 5.35 -14.56
C SER A 240 -12.47 5.30 -16.10
N VAL A 241 -12.43 4.09 -16.67
CA VAL A 241 -12.48 3.85 -18.12
C VAL A 241 -13.37 2.65 -18.41
N ASN A 242 -14.46 2.51 -17.66
CA ASN A 242 -15.31 1.33 -17.69
C ASN A 242 -16.78 1.64 -18.00
N GLY A 243 -17.10 2.90 -18.29
CA GLY A 243 -18.46 3.35 -18.58
C GLY A 243 -19.36 3.36 -17.35
N ARG A 244 -18.79 3.26 -16.14
CA ARG A 244 -19.51 3.32 -14.87
C ARG A 244 -18.99 4.52 -14.09
N GLU A 245 -19.49 5.68 -14.45
CA GLU A 245 -19.27 6.90 -13.69
C GLU A 245 -20.01 6.82 -12.36
N ALA A 246 -19.26 6.88 -11.25
CA ALA A 246 -19.85 6.93 -9.92
C ALA A 246 -20.44 8.32 -9.67
N GLY A 247 -21.58 8.39 -8.97
CA GLY A 247 -22.24 9.66 -8.63
C GLY A 247 -21.42 10.61 -7.73
N SER A 248 -20.21 10.19 -7.31
CA SER A 248 -19.24 10.98 -6.54
C SER A 248 -17.81 10.89 -7.11
N ALA A 249 -17.68 10.61 -8.39
CA ALA A 249 -16.37 10.52 -9.05
C ALA A 249 -15.65 11.88 -8.99
N LEU A 250 -14.36 11.87 -8.65
CA LEU A 250 -13.51 13.06 -8.68
C LEU A 250 -13.30 13.63 -10.08
N GLY A 251 -13.41 12.78 -11.10
CA GLY A 251 -13.33 13.17 -12.49
C GLY A 251 -14.18 12.26 -13.35
N PRO A 252 -14.41 12.66 -14.61
CA PRO A 252 -15.25 11.92 -15.55
C PRO A 252 -14.73 10.50 -15.79
N ASP A 253 -15.64 9.59 -16.14
CA ASP A 253 -15.27 8.36 -16.82
C ASP A 253 -14.73 8.68 -18.22
N LEU A 254 -13.57 8.11 -18.53
CA LEU A 254 -12.81 8.39 -19.75
C LEU A 254 -13.09 7.39 -20.88
N LEU A 255 -14.03 6.44 -20.71
CA LEU A 255 -14.42 5.55 -21.79
C LEU A 255 -14.95 6.38 -22.96
N GLY A 256 -14.39 6.22 -24.16
CA GLY A 256 -14.77 6.98 -25.37
C GLY A 256 -14.32 8.44 -25.38
N VAL A 257 -13.47 8.89 -24.46
CA VAL A 257 -13.06 10.30 -24.39
C VAL A 257 -12.33 10.75 -25.67
N THR A 258 -11.56 9.85 -26.29
CA THR A 258 -10.82 10.11 -27.53
C THR A 258 -11.73 10.25 -28.76
N ASP A 259 -12.98 9.79 -28.67
CA ASP A 259 -13.99 9.98 -29.72
C ASP A 259 -14.83 11.24 -29.45
N ARG A 260 -14.99 11.64 -28.18
CA ARG A 260 -15.79 12.81 -27.75
C ARG A 260 -15.05 14.14 -27.77
N ARG A 261 -13.72 14.14 -27.88
CA ARG A 261 -12.89 15.34 -27.74
C ARG A 261 -11.75 15.35 -28.75
N GLU A 262 -11.44 16.54 -29.24
CA GLU A 262 -10.34 16.78 -30.17
C GLU A 262 -8.99 16.40 -29.56
N MET A 263 -8.18 15.66 -30.32
CA MET A 263 -6.90 15.12 -29.87
C MET A 263 -5.94 16.22 -29.36
N ASN A 264 -5.90 17.37 -30.05
CA ASN A 264 -5.04 18.48 -29.64
C ASN A 264 -5.47 19.11 -28.31
N TRP A 265 -6.79 19.20 -28.07
CA TRP A 265 -7.32 19.68 -26.80
C TRP A 265 -6.98 18.71 -25.67
N LEU A 266 -7.16 17.40 -25.90
CA LEU A 266 -6.78 16.36 -24.92
C LEU A 266 -5.30 16.39 -24.56
N LEU A 267 -4.42 16.56 -25.56
CA LEU A 267 -2.99 16.71 -25.33
C LEU A 267 -2.68 17.96 -24.48
N SER A 268 -3.27 19.11 -24.81
CA SER A 268 -3.08 20.34 -24.02
C SER A 268 -3.59 20.19 -22.58
N TRP A 269 -4.76 19.57 -22.40
CA TRP A 269 -5.35 19.34 -21.09
C TRP A 269 -4.50 18.41 -20.21
N LEU A 270 -3.94 17.34 -20.78
CA LEU A 270 -3.08 16.42 -20.04
C LEU A 270 -1.71 17.03 -19.68
N GLN A 271 -1.20 17.96 -20.50
CA GLN A 271 0.11 18.58 -20.27
C GLN A 271 0.06 19.81 -19.35
N ALA A 272 -1.05 20.56 -19.37
CA ALA A 272 -1.15 21.83 -18.65
C ALA A 272 -2.61 22.18 -18.23
N PRO A 273 -3.27 21.35 -17.41
CA PRO A 273 -4.64 21.62 -16.97
C PRO A 273 -4.75 22.91 -16.15
N ASP A 274 -3.73 23.21 -15.34
CA ASP A 274 -3.59 24.44 -14.57
C ASP A 274 -3.60 25.70 -15.44
N ARG A 275 -2.90 25.69 -16.58
CA ARG A 275 -2.88 26.82 -17.52
C ARG A 275 -4.21 26.98 -18.23
N MET A 276 -4.87 25.87 -18.58
CA MET A 276 -6.18 25.91 -19.24
C MET A 276 -7.27 26.44 -18.32
N LEU A 277 -7.25 26.05 -17.03
CA LEU A 277 -8.14 26.62 -16.02
C LEU A 277 -7.85 28.11 -15.78
N ALA A 278 -6.59 28.51 -15.68
CA ALA A 278 -6.20 29.92 -15.53
C ALA A 278 -6.63 30.78 -16.74
N ALA A 279 -6.55 30.21 -17.95
CA ALA A 279 -7.01 30.84 -19.18
C ALA A 279 -8.54 30.80 -19.35
N LYS A 280 -9.27 30.15 -18.43
CA LYS A 280 -10.72 29.94 -18.47
C LYS A 280 -11.18 29.27 -19.77
N ASP A 281 -10.48 28.21 -20.19
CA ASP A 281 -10.93 27.38 -21.31
C ASP A 281 -12.37 26.90 -21.05
N PRO A 282 -13.31 27.08 -22.01
CA PRO A 282 -14.73 26.81 -21.76
C PRO A 282 -15.03 25.38 -21.31
N ILE A 283 -14.35 24.39 -21.91
CA ILE A 283 -14.56 22.98 -21.60
C ILE A 283 -13.94 22.65 -20.24
N ALA A 284 -12.73 23.18 -19.96
CA ALA A 284 -12.09 23.03 -18.67
C ALA A 284 -12.95 23.58 -17.53
N MET A 285 -13.55 24.76 -17.73
CA MET A 285 -14.43 25.39 -16.74
C MET A 285 -15.75 24.62 -16.55
N GLU A 286 -16.34 24.11 -17.64
CA GLU A 286 -17.52 23.24 -17.55
C GLU A 286 -17.25 21.99 -16.72
N LEU A 287 -16.12 21.32 -17.00
CA LEU A 287 -15.70 20.14 -16.23
C LEU A 287 -15.40 20.51 -14.77
N TYR A 288 -14.72 21.62 -14.53
CA TYR A 288 -14.42 22.07 -13.18
C TYR A 288 -15.69 22.25 -12.33
N GLU A 289 -16.71 22.91 -12.89
CA GLU A 289 -18.00 23.07 -12.20
C GLU A 289 -18.75 21.75 -12.05
N ALA A 290 -18.73 20.89 -13.09
CA ALA A 290 -19.41 19.59 -13.07
C ALA A 290 -18.84 18.62 -12.01
N TYR A 291 -17.54 18.70 -11.72
CA TYR A 291 -16.84 17.81 -10.78
C TYR A 291 -16.47 18.51 -9.48
N GLY A 292 -17.42 19.30 -8.94
CA GLY A 292 -17.34 19.81 -7.57
C GLY A 292 -16.23 20.81 -7.33
N GLN A 293 -15.80 21.53 -8.38
CA GLN A 293 -14.73 22.53 -8.31
C GLN A 293 -13.40 21.95 -7.83
N VAL A 294 -13.16 20.66 -8.10
CA VAL A 294 -11.88 20.00 -7.89
C VAL A 294 -11.03 20.15 -9.15
N ALA A 295 -9.92 20.88 -9.05
CA ALA A 295 -9.03 21.09 -10.18
C ALA A 295 -8.26 19.80 -10.50
N MET A 296 -8.22 19.42 -11.78
CA MET A 296 -7.35 18.33 -12.21
C MET A 296 -5.88 18.73 -12.03
N PRO A 297 -5.09 17.97 -11.24
CA PRO A 297 -3.70 18.31 -10.98
C PRO A 297 -2.85 18.16 -12.25
N ASN A 298 -1.82 18.99 -12.38
CA ASN A 298 -0.85 18.85 -13.45
C ASN A 298 0.06 17.64 -13.17
N MET A 299 -0.13 16.57 -13.96
CA MET A 299 0.59 15.30 -13.82
C MET A 299 2.00 15.32 -14.42
N ARG A 300 2.45 16.48 -14.90
CA ARG A 300 3.76 16.76 -15.51
C ARG A 300 4.10 15.78 -16.63
N LEU A 301 3.09 15.44 -17.44
CA LEU A 301 3.24 14.52 -18.57
C LEU A 301 3.93 15.24 -19.73
N ASN A 302 4.95 14.61 -20.29
CA ASN A 302 5.49 15.07 -21.56
C ASN A 302 4.56 14.66 -22.73
N ARG A 303 4.86 15.14 -23.94
CA ARG A 303 3.99 14.94 -25.10
C ARG A 303 3.85 13.46 -25.49
N GLN A 304 4.92 12.68 -25.33
CA GLN A 304 4.89 11.24 -25.60
C GLN A 304 4.05 10.49 -24.58
N GLU A 305 4.25 10.77 -23.29
CA GLU A 305 3.46 10.16 -22.20
C GLU A 305 1.96 10.46 -22.34
N ALA A 306 1.62 11.70 -22.70
CA ALA A 306 0.24 12.08 -22.97
C ALA A 306 -0.32 11.33 -24.20
N GLY A 307 0.48 11.17 -25.27
CA GLY A 307 0.12 10.36 -26.44
C GLY A 307 -0.12 8.90 -26.10
N ASP A 308 0.82 8.26 -25.39
CA ASP A 308 0.71 6.86 -24.97
C ASP A 308 -0.54 6.62 -24.11
N LEU A 309 -0.86 7.57 -23.21
CA LEU A 309 -2.07 7.52 -22.39
C LEU A 309 -3.33 7.59 -23.24
N LEU A 310 -3.39 8.48 -24.23
CA LEU A 310 -4.54 8.61 -25.13
C LEU A 310 -4.70 7.38 -26.03
N ASP A 311 -3.60 6.78 -26.49
CA ASP A 311 -3.61 5.52 -27.23
C ASP A 311 -4.15 4.38 -26.38
N TYR A 312 -3.76 4.31 -25.10
CA TYR A 312 -4.36 3.36 -24.16
C TYR A 312 -5.86 3.58 -24.00
N LEU A 313 -6.33 4.81 -23.73
CA LEU A 313 -7.75 5.11 -23.54
C LEU A 313 -8.58 4.75 -24.79
N LYS A 314 -8.04 5.00 -25.98
CA LYS A 314 -8.64 4.57 -27.25
C LYS A 314 -8.71 3.04 -27.37
N SER A 315 -7.62 2.34 -27.10
CA SER A 315 -7.57 0.87 -27.16
C SER A 315 -8.50 0.21 -26.14
N GLU A 316 -8.63 0.81 -24.96
CA GLU A 316 -9.45 0.30 -23.87
C GLU A 316 -10.94 0.52 -24.17
N THR A 317 -11.29 1.65 -24.78
CA THR A 317 -12.64 1.89 -25.33
C THR A 317 -13.02 0.83 -26.33
N GLN A 318 -12.17 0.60 -27.35
CA GLN A 318 -12.41 -0.43 -28.36
C GLN A 318 -12.54 -1.83 -27.77
N ARG A 319 -11.75 -2.14 -26.73
CA ARG A 319 -11.80 -3.43 -26.04
C ARG A 319 -13.14 -3.62 -25.31
N ILE A 320 -13.60 -2.61 -24.58
CA ILE A 320 -14.82 -2.67 -23.77
C ILE A 320 -16.06 -2.70 -24.67
N GLU A 321 -16.11 -1.86 -25.70
CA GLU A 321 -17.19 -1.86 -26.68
C GLU A 321 -17.19 -3.14 -27.54
N GLY A 322 -16.00 -3.62 -27.91
CA GLY A 322 -15.83 -4.90 -28.62
C GLY A 322 -16.29 -6.10 -27.80
N THR A 323 -16.09 -6.10 -26.48
CA THR A 323 -16.61 -7.16 -25.59
C THR A 323 -18.11 -7.03 -25.30
N ALA A 324 -18.68 -5.82 -25.36
CA ALA A 324 -20.13 -5.60 -25.28
C ALA A 324 -20.86 -6.15 -26.52
N SER A 325 -20.29 -5.99 -27.71
CA SER A 325 -20.82 -6.54 -28.97
C SER A 325 -20.93 -8.08 -28.95
N VAL A 326 -19.94 -8.77 -28.38
CA VAL A 326 -19.91 -10.24 -28.27
C VAL A 326 -20.94 -10.78 -27.27
N ARG A 327 -21.41 -9.97 -26.31
CA ARG A 327 -22.37 -10.36 -25.27
C ARG A 327 -23.84 -10.20 -25.66
N THR A 328 -24.17 -9.73 -26.86
CA THR A 328 -25.57 -9.60 -27.31
C THR A 328 -26.11 -10.97 -27.77
N PRO A 329 -27.08 -11.60 -27.07
CA PRO A 329 -27.72 -12.80 -27.59
C PRO A 329 -28.52 -12.42 -28.84
N ARG A 330 -28.33 -13.17 -29.92
CA ARG A 330 -29.08 -13.06 -31.19
C ARG A 330 -30.58 -12.96 -30.88
N SER A 331 -31.19 -11.84 -31.27
CA SER A 331 -32.61 -11.55 -31.02
C SER A 331 -33.51 -12.67 -31.53
N MET A 332 -34.19 -13.36 -30.61
CA MET A 332 -35.37 -14.15 -30.94
C MET A 332 -36.52 -13.18 -31.24
N GLN A 333 -36.97 -13.16 -32.49
CA GLN A 333 -38.22 -12.51 -32.89
C GLN A 333 -39.38 -13.15 -32.12
N VAL A 334 -39.98 -12.41 -31.19
CA VAL A 334 -41.23 -12.81 -30.54
C VAL A 334 -42.39 -12.29 -31.37
N LYS A 335 -43.09 -13.18 -32.07
CA LYS A 335 -44.43 -12.90 -32.58
C LYS A 335 -45.37 -12.74 -31.39
N SER A 336 -46.11 -11.63 -31.38
CA SER A 336 -47.14 -11.34 -30.40
C SER A 336 -48.20 -12.44 -30.36
N MET A 337 -48.42 -13.03 -29.20
CA MET A 337 -49.53 -13.95 -28.96
C MET A 337 -50.24 -13.52 -27.68
N GLN A 338 -51.54 -13.24 -27.83
CA GLN A 338 -52.43 -12.71 -26.81
C GLN A 338 -52.57 -13.67 -25.63
N VAL A 339 -52.44 -13.14 -24.41
CA VAL A 339 -52.64 -13.89 -23.17
C VAL A 339 -54.12 -13.85 -22.79
N LYS A 340 -54.79 -15.01 -22.81
CA LYS A 340 -56.02 -15.23 -22.05
C LYS A 340 -55.66 -15.68 -20.63
N SER A 341 -56.32 -15.06 -19.66
CA SER A 341 -56.20 -15.33 -18.23
C SER A 341 -56.58 -16.77 -17.88
N MET A 342 -55.73 -17.44 -17.11
CA MET A 342 -56.08 -18.72 -16.49
C MET A 342 -55.49 -18.79 -15.07
N GLN A 343 -56.37 -19.07 -14.11
CA GLN A 343 -56.10 -19.11 -12.67
C GLN A 343 -55.18 -20.29 -12.30
N VAL A 344 -54.24 -20.03 -11.39
CA VAL A 344 -53.28 -21.02 -10.89
C VAL A 344 -53.78 -21.56 -9.54
N LYS A 345 -53.93 -22.89 -9.43
CA LYS A 345 -54.10 -23.60 -8.15
C LYS A 345 -52.72 -23.89 -7.53
N PRO A 346 -52.58 -23.88 -6.19
CA PRO A 346 -51.29 -24.09 -5.54
C PRO A 346 -50.86 -25.57 -5.61
N MET A 347 -49.60 -25.78 -5.95
CA MET A 347 -48.96 -27.09 -6.05
C MET A 347 -48.18 -27.39 -4.75
N GLN A 348 -48.48 -28.54 -4.12
CA GLN A 348 -47.74 -29.04 -2.95
C GLN A 348 -46.41 -29.67 -3.39
N VAL A 349 -45.33 -29.31 -2.68
CA VAL A 349 -44.00 -29.89 -2.88
C VAL A 349 -43.77 -30.98 -1.83
N LYS A 350 -43.45 -32.21 -2.27
CA LYS A 350 -42.97 -33.28 -1.39
C LYS A 350 -41.44 -33.20 -1.22
N PRO A 351 -40.88 -33.54 -0.04
CA PRO A 351 -39.45 -33.50 0.18
C PRO A 351 -38.74 -34.70 -0.47
N ILE A 352 -37.62 -34.44 -1.13
CA ILE A 352 -36.72 -35.46 -1.67
C ILE A 352 -35.70 -35.82 -0.56
N GLN A 353 -35.71 -37.07 -0.11
CA GLN A 353 -34.68 -37.60 0.79
C GLN A 353 -33.40 -37.94 0.00
N ALA A 354 -32.27 -37.38 0.42
CA ALA A 354 -30.95 -37.74 -0.10
C ALA A 354 -30.46 -39.05 0.54
N LYS A 355 -29.98 -39.99 -0.29
CA LYS A 355 -29.24 -41.18 0.16
C LYS A 355 -27.78 -40.82 0.45
N PRO A 356 -27.13 -41.43 1.46
CA PRO A 356 -25.73 -41.16 1.74
C PRO A 356 -24.82 -41.89 0.74
N MET A 357 -23.96 -41.15 0.04
CA MET A 357 -22.84 -41.72 -0.71
C MET A 357 -21.67 -42.01 0.24
N LYS A 358 -21.19 -43.25 0.23
CA LYS A 358 -19.99 -43.68 0.95
C LYS A 358 -18.75 -43.02 0.35
N ALA A 359 -17.98 -42.32 1.17
CA ALA A 359 -16.68 -41.77 0.80
C ALA A 359 -15.68 -42.89 0.51
N LYS A 360 -14.98 -42.81 -0.63
CA LYS A 360 -13.74 -43.56 -0.89
C LYS A 360 -12.56 -42.78 -0.29
N PRO A 361 -11.55 -43.46 0.28
CA PRO A 361 -10.39 -42.78 0.83
C PRO A 361 -9.55 -42.19 -0.32
N ALA A 362 -9.24 -40.89 -0.20
CA ALA A 362 -8.35 -40.19 -1.11
C ALA A 362 -6.93 -40.77 -0.98
N LYS A 363 -6.33 -41.15 -2.11
CA LYS A 363 -4.90 -41.46 -2.19
C LYS A 363 -4.12 -40.18 -1.94
N SER A 364 -3.13 -40.24 -1.07
CA SER A 364 -2.19 -39.15 -0.81
C SER A 364 -1.41 -38.80 -2.08
N MET A 365 -1.80 -37.72 -2.74
CA MET A 365 -0.92 -37.05 -3.70
C MET A 365 0.01 -36.15 -2.92
N GLN A 366 1.28 -36.54 -2.86
CA GLN A 366 2.36 -35.69 -2.37
C GLN A 366 2.36 -34.39 -3.20
N ALA A 367 2.30 -33.26 -2.50
CA ALA A 367 2.51 -31.95 -3.10
C ALA A 367 3.90 -31.94 -3.76
N LYS A 368 3.94 -31.94 -5.09
CA LYS A 368 5.15 -31.59 -5.82
C LYS A 368 5.33 -30.10 -5.65
N THR A 369 6.28 -29.72 -4.80
CA THR A 369 6.79 -28.36 -4.69
C THR A 369 7.28 -27.94 -6.06
N VAL A 370 6.52 -27.09 -6.76
CA VAL A 370 7.02 -26.38 -7.93
C VAL A 370 7.86 -25.23 -7.39
N THR A 371 9.12 -25.50 -7.07
CA THR A 371 10.12 -24.46 -6.89
C THR A 371 10.47 -23.96 -8.29
N ASN A 372 9.88 -22.83 -8.70
CA ASN A 372 10.57 -22.01 -9.70
C ASN A 372 11.89 -21.58 -9.05
N PRO A 373 13.06 -21.89 -9.64
CA PRO A 373 14.29 -21.28 -9.20
C PRO A 373 14.19 -19.80 -9.57
N VAL A 374 13.80 -18.97 -8.59
CA VAL A 374 14.19 -17.56 -8.63
C VAL A 374 15.71 -17.60 -8.61
N ASP A 375 16.32 -17.08 -9.65
CA ASP A 375 17.75 -16.85 -9.69
C ASP A 375 18.11 -15.85 -8.59
N ARG A 376 18.47 -16.37 -7.42
CA ARG A 376 18.81 -15.60 -6.21
C ARG A 376 20.25 -15.09 -6.23
N THR A 377 20.92 -15.08 -7.39
CA THR A 377 22.32 -14.67 -7.54
C THR A 377 22.51 -13.22 -7.96
N LYS A 378 21.44 -12.41 -7.99
CA LYS A 378 21.54 -10.96 -8.20
C LYS A 378 21.11 -10.24 -6.93
N ASP A 379 22.06 -9.67 -6.21
CA ASP A 379 21.80 -8.69 -5.16
C ASP A 379 21.00 -7.54 -5.78
N VAL A 380 19.70 -7.48 -5.53
CA VAL A 380 18.85 -6.42 -6.09
C VAL A 380 19.02 -5.19 -5.22
N VAL A 381 19.75 -4.19 -5.72
CA VAL A 381 19.75 -2.86 -5.11
C VAL A 381 18.62 -2.05 -5.71
N ALA A 382 17.58 -1.81 -4.92
CA ALA A 382 16.54 -0.87 -5.31
C ALA A 382 17.02 0.55 -5.00
N VAL A 383 17.02 1.41 -6.01
CA VAL A 383 17.39 2.82 -5.88
C VAL A 383 16.12 3.66 -5.86
N MET A 384 15.93 4.43 -4.80
CA MET A 384 14.73 5.24 -4.58
C MET A 384 15.11 6.71 -4.36
N ASN A 385 14.18 7.63 -4.64
CA ASN A 385 14.32 9.06 -4.34
C ASN A 385 15.63 9.65 -4.88
N ALA A 386 16.05 9.26 -6.09
CA ALA A 386 17.32 9.64 -6.66
C ALA A 386 17.20 10.92 -7.50
N TRP A 387 17.97 11.94 -7.15
CA TRP A 387 17.98 13.23 -7.83
C TRP A 387 19.31 13.95 -7.64
N VAL A 388 19.58 14.89 -8.54
CA VAL A 388 20.77 15.75 -8.55
C VAL A 388 20.32 17.20 -8.56
N ARG A 389 21.06 18.08 -7.88
CA ARG A 389 20.75 19.51 -7.88
C ARG A 389 21.00 20.11 -9.27
N GLU A 390 20.19 21.11 -9.61
CA GLU A 390 20.46 21.99 -10.74
C GLU A 390 21.83 22.67 -10.57
N ALA A 391 22.60 22.77 -11.65
CA ALA A 391 23.91 23.41 -11.65
C ALA A 391 24.25 23.98 -13.03
N ASP A 392 24.85 25.18 -13.06
CA ASP A 392 25.42 25.71 -14.28
C ASP A 392 26.77 25.03 -14.62
N GLN A 393 27.24 25.20 -15.87
CA GLN A 393 28.48 24.57 -16.35
C GLN A 393 29.79 25.10 -15.72
N HIS A 394 29.73 26.21 -14.97
CA HIS A 394 30.87 26.78 -14.25
C HIS A 394 30.81 26.44 -12.75
N ALA A 395 29.75 25.75 -12.29
CA ALA A 395 29.67 25.26 -10.92
C ALA A 395 30.84 24.30 -10.66
N ARG A 396 31.64 24.59 -9.63
CA ARG A 396 32.78 23.71 -9.31
C ARG A 396 32.34 22.39 -8.70
N MET A 397 31.24 22.45 -7.94
CA MET A 397 30.70 21.35 -7.17
C MET A 397 29.18 21.31 -7.29
N ASN A 398 28.63 20.11 -7.31
CA ASN A 398 27.21 19.81 -7.29
C ASN A 398 26.94 18.67 -6.31
N ALA A 399 25.67 18.43 -5.97
CA ALA A 399 25.29 17.36 -5.05
C ALA A 399 24.15 16.50 -5.61
N GLY A 400 24.26 15.20 -5.38
CA GLY A 400 23.24 14.20 -5.66
C GLY A 400 22.82 13.42 -4.43
N TYR A 401 21.59 12.90 -4.46
CA TYR A 401 20.95 12.24 -3.34
C TYR A 401 20.16 11.04 -3.85
N MET A 402 20.07 9.99 -3.03
CA MET A 402 19.33 8.77 -3.32
C MET A 402 19.20 7.91 -2.06
N THR A 403 18.32 6.93 -2.10
CA THR A 403 18.25 5.85 -1.09
C THR A 403 18.56 4.53 -1.77
N LEU A 404 19.55 3.81 -1.26
CA LEU A 404 19.92 2.47 -1.71
C LEU A 404 19.31 1.46 -0.74
N VAL A 405 18.55 0.49 -1.26
CA VAL A 405 17.91 -0.56 -0.46
C VAL A 405 18.51 -1.91 -0.87
N ASN A 406 19.05 -2.63 0.11
CA ASN A 406 19.60 -3.96 -0.07
C ASN A 406 18.56 -5.00 0.39
N VAL A 407 18.02 -5.76 -0.56
CA VAL A 407 17.08 -6.86 -0.27
C VAL A 407 17.76 -8.22 -0.09
N GLY A 408 19.09 -8.24 -0.14
CA GLY A 408 19.93 -9.42 0.09
C GLY A 408 20.14 -9.71 1.57
N GLU A 409 20.63 -10.91 1.84
CA GLU A 409 20.91 -11.41 3.20
C GLU A 409 22.31 -11.03 3.71
N GLN A 410 23.15 -10.40 2.88
CA GLN A 410 24.49 -9.94 3.23
C GLN A 410 24.62 -8.43 3.02
N ASP A 411 25.49 -7.78 3.79
CA ASP A 411 25.82 -6.38 3.60
C ASP A 411 26.44 -6.18 2.22
N LEU A 412 26.02 -5.12 1.54
CA LEU A 412 26.55 -4.72 0.24
C LEU A 412 27.33 -3.41 0.37
N ARG A 413 28.39 -3.23 -0.40
CA ARG A 413 29.16 -1.97 -0.38
C ARG A 413 29.17 -1.33 -1.74
N LEU A 414 28.68 -0.11 -1.83
CA LEU A 414 28.88 0.73 -3.01
C LEU A 414 30.32 1.24 -2.98
N MET A 415 31.09 0.83 -3.98
CA MET A 415 32.52 1.11 -4.09
C MET A 415 32.81 2.31 -4.99
N LYS A 416 31.98 2.52 -6.02
CA LYS A 416 32.22 3.57 -7.02
C LYS A 416 30.92 4.07 -7.63
N VAL A 417 30.88 5.37 -7.91
CA VAL A 417 29.84 6.01 -8.73
C VAL A 417 30.52 6.75 -9.87
N GLU A 418 30.01 6.60 -11.08
CA GLU A 418 30.53 7.27 -12.28
C GLU A 418 29.40 7.93 -13.07
N SER A 419 29.73 8.99 -13.81
CA SER A 419 28.79 9.65 -14.70
C SER A 419 29.53 10.37 -15.81
N ASP A 420 29.04 10.25 -17.04
CA ASP A 420 29.58 10.99 -18.19
C ASP A 420 29.28 12.50 -18.11
N ALA A 421 28.50 12.96 -17.13
CA ALA A 421 28.13 14.36 -16.97
C ALA A 421 29.10 15.16 -16.07
N PHE A 422 30.01 14.50 -15.36
CA PHE A 422 30.86 15.09 -14.32
C PHE A 422 32.32 14.61 -14.44
N ASP A 423 33.26 15.40 -13.92
CA ASP A 423 34.67 15.00 -13.81
C ASP A 423 34.88 13.89 -12.77
N SER A 424 34.18 13.98 -11.63
CA SER A 424 34.15 12.93 -10.61
C SER A 424 32.81 12.89 -9.86
N VAL A 425 32.47 11.70 -9.35
CA VAL A 425 31.35 11.49 -8.43
C VAL A 425 31.84 10.68 -7.24
N GLU A 426 31.80 11.30 -6.06
CA GLU A 426 32.33 10.74 -4.81
C GLU A 426 31.22 10.65 -3.76
N VAL A 427 31.33 9.71 -2.83
CA VAL A 427 30.38 9.63 -1.70
C VAL A 427 30.98 10.36 -0.50
N HIS A 428 30.29 11.38 0.00
CA HIS A 428 30.75 12.19 1.12
C HIS A 428 29.79 12.09 2.31
N GLU A 429 30.28 12.36 3.50
CA GLU A 429 29.47 12.55 4.70
C GLU A 429 29.87 13.80 5.47
N MET A 430 28.88 14.40 6.15
CA MET A 430 29.14 15.45 7.13
C MET A 430 29.55 14.81 8.45
N ALA A 431 30.75 15.09 8.94
CA ALA A 431 31.22 14.70 10.26
C ALA A 431 31.55 15.95 11.08
N THR A 432 31.22 15.92 12.36
CA THR A 432 31.68 16.96 13.30
C THR A 432 33.02 16.53 13.87
N VAL A 433 34.07 17.25 13.49
CA VAL A 433 35.42 17.08 14.04
C VAL A 433 35.75 18.36 14.80
N ASP A 434 35.98 18.25 16.11
CA ASP A 434 36.30 19.38 17.01
C ASP A 434 35.31 20.56 16.97
N GLY A 435 34.01 20.27 16.78
CA GLY A 435 32.95 21.27 16.73
C GLY A 435 32.81 22.00 15.39
N LEU A 436 33.62 21.64 14.40
CA LEU A 436 33.53 22.13 13.02
C LEU A 436 32.91 21.05 12.13
N MET A 437 32.06 21.48 11.20
CA MET A 437 31.45 20.59 10.21
C MET A 437 32.47 20.35 9.09
N GLU A 438 32.95 19.13 8.97
CA GLU A 438 33.88 18.71 7.92
C GLU A 438 33.17 17.74 6.95
N MET A 439 33.40 17.92 5.66
CA MET A 439 32.99 16.97 4.62
C MET A 439 34.10 15.94 4.45
N ARG A 440 33.76 14.66 4.66
CA ARG A 440 34.68 13.55 4.54
C ARG A 440 34.24 12.61 3.42
N GLU A 441 35.14 12.35 2.48
CA GLU A 441 34.96 11.32 1.46
C GLU A 441 34.94 9.92 2.09
N LEU A 442 34.08 9.06 1.57
CA LEU A 442 33.96 7.66 1.96
C LEU A 442 34.47 6.76 0.83
N GLU A 443 35.46 5.92 1.13
CA GLU A 443 35.98 4.92 0.19
C GLU A 443 34.93 3.89 -0.24
N ASN A 444 33.94 3.63 0.61
CA ASN A 444 32.77 2.82 0.29
C ASN A 444 31.57 3.22 1.16
N LEU A 445 30.38 2.93 0.64
CA LEU A 445 29.11 3.12 1.35
C LEU A 445 28.45 1.77 1.63
N VAL A 446 28.32 1.42 2.90
CA VAL A 446 27.67 0.19 3.35
C VAL A 446 26.16 0.31 3.21
N ILE A 447 25.52 -0.73 2.68
CA ILE A 447 24.07 -0.91 2.58
C ILE A 447 23.75 -2.22 3.31
N PRO A 448 23.32 -2.16 4.59
CA PRO A 448 23.18 -3.36 5.40
C PRO A 448 22.16 -4.35 4.82
N ALA A 449 22.36 -5.65 5.10
CA ALA A 449 21.42 -6.70 4.69
C ALA A 449 19.98 -6.39 5.14
N ASN A 450 19.01 -6.54 4.22
CA ASN A 450 17.60 -6.25 4.46
C ASN A 450 17.29 -4.82 4.94
N ASP A 451 18.19 -3.86 4.73
CA ASP A 451 18.04 -2.47 5.14
C ASP A 451 18.39 -1.49 4.01
N ARG A 452 18.46 -0.19 4.35
CA ARG A 452 18.71 0.89 3.42
C ARG A 452 19.74 1.87 3.95
N THR A 453 20.46 2.49 3.02
CA THR A 453 21.34 3.62 3.30
C THR A 453 20.87 4.83 2.52
N ARG A 454 20.70 5.96 3.21
CA ARG A 454 20.17 7.20 2.65
C ARG A 454 21.29 8.23 2.44
N LEU A 455 21.36 8.74 1.21
CA LEU A 455 22.11 9.92 0.83
C LEU A 455 21.11 11.09 0.75
N ALA A 456 21.18 12.04 1.68
CA ALA A 456 20.24 13.15 1.82
C ALA A 456 20.93 14.45 2.27
N PRO A 457 20.33 15.63 2.03
CA PRO A 457 20.87 16.91 2.48
C PRO A 457 21.18 16.91 3.98
N GLY A 458 22.36 17.40 4.36
CA GLY A 458 22.82 17.44 5.76
C GLY A 458 23.40 16.12 6.29
N GLY A 459 23.35 15.04 5.52
CA GLY A 459 23.96 13.75 5.87
C GLY A 459 24.98 13.29 4.82
N LYS A 460 24.94 11.98 4.51
CA LYS A 460 25.73 11.43 3.40
C LYS A 460 25.18 11.96 2.06
N HIS A 461 26.01 12.18 1.06
CA HIS A 461 25.59 12.67 -0.25
C HIS A 461 26.57 12.27 -1.35
N LEU A 462 26.15 12.38 -2.62
CA LEU A 462 27.07 12.32 -3.75
C LEU A 462 27.64 13.70 -4.00
N MET A 463 28.94 13.86 -3.88
CA MET A 463 29.66 15.06 -4.28
C MET A 463 30.07 14.91 -5.74
N MET A 464 29.63 15.85 -6.58
CA MET A 464 29.80 15.77 -8.03
C MET A 464 30.62 16.96 -8.51
N ALA A 465 31.83 16.73 -9.00
CA ALA A 465 32.74 17.79 -9.41
C ALA A 465 32.65 18.04 -10.92
N GLY A 466 32.77 19.30 -11.34
CA GLY A 466 32.97 19.68 -12.75
C GLY A 466 31.88 19.18 -13.71
N PRO A 467 30.64 19.70 -13.66
CA PRO A 467 29.62 19.39 -14.65
C PRO A 467 30.07 19.83 -16.06
N HIS A 468 30.08 18.90 -17.01
CA HIS A 468 30.55 19.18 -18.38
C HIS A 468 29.58 20.06 -19.19
N LYS A 469 28.31 20.08 -18.79
CA LYS A 469 27.23 20.86 -19.41
C LYS A 469 26.30 21.42 -18.32
N PRO A 470 25.54 22.50 -18.59
CA PRO A 470 24.54 22.98 -17.66
C PRO A 470 23.48 21.91 -17.40
N LEU A 471 23.25 21.60 -16.13
CA LEU A 471 22.19 20.71 -15.66
C LEU A 471 20.97 21.56 -15.36
N ARG A 472 19.85 21.29 -16.03
CA ARG A 472 18.59 22.04 -15.86
C ARG A 472 17.50 21.17 -15.28
N ASP A 473 16.60 21.78 -14.52
CA ASP A 473 15.42 21.08 -13.96
C ASP A 473 14.69 20.22 -15.00
N GLY A 474 14.35 18.99 -14.60
CA GLY A 474 13.69 18.01 -15.47
C GLY A 474 14.62 17.20 -16.37
N GLN A 475 15.90 17.58 -16.52
CA GLN A 475 16.88 16.76 -17.24
C GLN A 475 17.21 15.48 -16.47
N ARG A 476 17.84 14.53 -17.17
CA ARG A 476 18.30 13.26 -16.61
C ARG A 476 19.82 13.14 -16.72
N VAL A 477 20.43 12.61 -15.68
CA VAL A 477 21.85 12.24 -15.63
C VAL A 477 21.92 10.74 -15.35
N GLU A 478 22.79 10.02 -16.04
CA GLU A 478 23.03 8.61 -15.76
C GLU A 478 24.17 8.46 -14.76
N LEU A 479 23.95 7.64 -13.74
CA LEU A 479 24.95 7.26 -12.74
C LEU A 479 25.20 5.76 -12.84
N LEU A 480 26.44 5.35 -13.00
CA LEU A 480 26.87 3.95 -12.94
C LEU A 480 27.38 3.65 -11.52
N LEU A 481 26.66 2.78 -10.80
CA LEU A 481 27.02 2.32 -9.46
C LEU A 481 27.77 1.00 -9.58
N THR A 482 28.89 0.85 -8.89
CA THR A 482 29.67 -0.39 -8.82
C THR A 482 29.76 -0.85 -7.37
N PHE A 483 29.40 -2.11 -7.11
CA PHE A 483 29.40 -2.71 -5.78
C PHE A 483 30.61 -3.65 -5.58
N ASP A 484 30.92 -3.98 -4.33
CA ASP A 484 31.99 -4.90 -3.95
C ASP A 484 31.85 -6.31 -4.51
N THR A 485 30.62 -6.73 -4.80
CA THR A 485 30.32 -7.99 -5.48
C THR A 485 30.69 -7.99 -6.97
N GLY A 486 31.08 -6.85 -7.53
CA GLY A 486 31.28 -6.63 -8.96
C GLY A 486 30.00 -6.34 -9.72
N LEU A 487 28.85 -6.29 -9.04
CA LEU A 487 27.59 -5.84 -9.63
C LEU A 487 27.72 -4.38 -10.08
N THR A 488 27.24 -4.09 -11.29
CA THR A 488 27.09 -2.73 -11.77
C THR A 488 25.63 -2.42 -12.09
N GLN A 489 25.20 -1.21 -11.78
CA GLN A 489 23.82 -0.76 -12.02
C GLN A 489 23.81 0.69 -12.47
N THR A 490 23.22 0.93 -13.64
CA THR A 490 22.98 2.28 -14.15
C THR A 490 21.65 2.82 -13.61
N VAL A 491 21.67 4.06 -13.13
CA VAL A 491 20.51 4.76 -12.56
C VAL A 491 20.35 6.12 -13.24
N SER A 492 19.18 6.33 -13.85
CA SER A 492 18.79 7.60 -14.45
C SER A 492 18.18 8.54 -13.41
N VAL A 493 18.94 9.54 -12.96
CA VAL A 493 18.53 10.48 -11.91
C VAL A 493 18.05 11.80 -12.48
N GLN A 494 17.00 12.37 -11.89
CA GLN A 494 16.44 13.64 -12.34
C GLN A 494 17.20 14.83 -11.74
N VAL A 495 17.46 15.85 -12.56
CA VAL A 495 17.93 17.14 -12.10
C VAL A 495 16.75 17.93 -11.55
N VAL A 496 16.88 18.45 -10.33
CA VAL A 496 15.82 19.16 -9.60
C VAL A 496 16.32 20.55 -9.22
N ALA A 497 15.54 21.58 -9.58
CA ALA A 497 15.72 22.93 -9.04
C ALA A 497 15.35 22.94 -7.55
N MET A 498 16.28 23.34 -6.69
CA MET A 498 16.09 23.48 -5.25
C MET A 498 16.02 24.94 -4.82
#